data_AF-A2E3X0-F1
#
_entry.id   AF-A2E3X0-F1
#
_cell.length_a   1.000
_cell.length_b   1.000
_cell.length_c   1.000
_cell.angle_alpha   90.00
_cell.angle_beta   90.00
_cell.angle_gamma   90.00
#
_symmetry.space_group_name_H-M   'P 1'
#
loop_
_entity.id
_entity.type
_entity.pdbx_description
1 polymer ?
#
loop_
_entity_poly.entity_id
_entity_poly.type
_entity_poly.pdbx_seq_one_letter_code
_entity_poly.pdbx_strand_id
1 'polypeptide(L)'
;MILDFWNNALIDSCNIINNTIATSDTGIIYHTDNSLTIKSCSFINNTAPKYSCLIYNDGNEQTTVDNCYIDNSISSTFYRNVVPTNTRELFINKLIHLSTGNCQAEFAIINKSISKVNKLSLFLQTLVNIRFFS
;
A
#
# COMPACT_ATOMS: atom_id res chain seq x y z
N MET A 1 -5.60 -11.79 5.42
CA MET A 1 -4.55 -10.95 4.78
C MET A 1 -4.98 -10.49 3.39
N ILE A 2 -4.33 -9.44 2.86
CA ILE A 2 -4.61 -8.87 1.52
C ILE A 2 -3.39 -8.99 0.60
N LEU A 3 -2.19 -8.69 1.11
CA LEU A 3 -0.94 -8.86 0.37
C LEU A 3 -0.16 -10.03 0.97
N ASP A 4 0.21 -11.00 0.12
CA ASP A 4 0.90 -12.24 0.48
C ASP A 4 2.27 -12.34 -0.19
N PHE A 5 3.31 -12.55 0.62
CA PHE A 5 4.69 -12.64 0.17
C PHE A 5 5.40 -13.81 0.85
N TRP A 6 5.89 -14.76 0.04
CA TRP A 6 6.48 -16.02 0.51
C TRP A 6 8.01 -16.08 0.40
N ASN A 7 8.61 -15.02 -0.15
CA ASN A 7 10.04 -14.92 -0.45
C ASN A 7 10.46 -13.46 -0.29
N ASN A 8 11.76 -13.21 -0.49
CA ASN A 8 12.33 -11.87 -0.56
C ASN A 8 11.47 -10.93 -1.41
N ALA A 9 10.98 -9.86 -0.79
CA ALA A 9 10.07 -8.92 -1.42
C ALA A 9 10.43 -7.46 -1.09
N LEU A 10 10.15 -6.58 -2.05
CA LEU A 10 10.28 -5.14 -1.92
C LEU A 10 8.94 -4.48 -2.23
N ILE A 11 8.40 -3.76 -1.25
CA ILE A 11 7.28 -2.84 -1.46
C ILE A 11 7.85 -1.42 -1.38
N ASP A 12 7.85 -0.73 -2.51
CA ASP A 12 8.42 0.62 -2.61
C ASP A 12 7.38 1.60 -3.15
N SER A 13 7.31 2.78 -2.53
CA SER A 13 6.55 3.92 -3.06
C SER A 13 5.08 3.62 -3.34
N CYS A 14 4.49 2.74 -2.51
CA CYS A 14 3.11 2.30 -2.61
C CYS A 14 2.17 3.09 -1.68
N ASN A 15 0.91 3.19 -2.05
CA ASN A 15 -0.17 3.66 -1.19
C ASN A 15 -1.04 2.46 -0.81
N ILE A 16 -1.04 2.08 0.47
CA ILE A 16 -1.84 0.96 1.00
C ILE A 16 -2.98 1.60 1.80
N ILE A 17 -4.15 1.75 1.17
CA ILE A 17 -5.21 2.63 1.66
C ILE A 17 -6.54 1.88 1.73
N ASN A 18 -7.33 2.11 2.78
CA ASN A 18 -8.71 1.61 2.94
C ASN A 18 -8.83 0.09 2.85
N ASN A 19 -7.82 -0.63 3.34
CA ASN A 19 -7.84 -2.08 3.37
C ASN A 19 -8.43 -2.56 4.70
N THR A 20 -9.36 -3.52 4.63
CA THR A 20 -9.96 -4.14 5.82
C THR A 20 -9.76 -5.64 5.75
N ILE A 21 -9.13 -6.21 6.78
CA ILE A 21 -9.10 -7.67 6.97
C ILE A 21 -10.23 -8.10 7.91
N ALA A 22 -10.84 -9.27 7.67
CA ALA A 22 -11.93 -9.79 8.49
C ALA A 22 -11.49 -10.88 9.50
N THR A 23 -10.31 -11.48 9.27
CA THR A 23 -9.79 -12.62 10.03
C THR A 23 -8.87 -12.16 11.15
N SER A 24 -9.01 -12.78 12.33
CA SER A 24 -8.06 -12.61 13.44
C SER A 24 -6.69 -13.21 13.09
N ASP A 25 -5.65 -12.80 13.83
CA ASP A 25 -4.31 -13.42 13.82
C ASP A 25 -3.53 -13.29 12.51
N THR A 26 -3.89 -12.33 11.65
CA THR A 26 -3.17 -12.01 10.41
C THR A 26 -2.88 -10.53 10.27
N GLY A 27 -2.10 -10.18 9.25
CA GLY A 27 -1.82 -8.80 8.85
C GLY A 27 -2.54 -8.41 7.56
N ILE A 28 -2.65 -7.11 7.27
CA ILE A 28 -2.99 -6.64 5.92
C ILE A 28 -1.91 -7.09 4.94
N ILE A 29 -0.65 -6.87 5.32
CA ILE A 29 0.51 -7.55 4.75
C ILE A 29 0.80 -8.75 5.64
N TYR A 30 0.90 -9.93 5.03
CA TYR A 30 1.49 -11.09 5.69
C TYR A 30 2.64 -11.62 4.85
N HIS A 31 3.72 -11.92 5.53
CA HIS A 31 4.99 -12.29 4.94
C HIS A 31 5.55 -13.52 5.64
N THR A 32 5.99 -14.49 4.84
CA THR A 32 6.66 -15.71 5.29
C THR A 32 8.01 -15.83 4.62
N ASP A 33 8.99 -16.32 5.38
CA ASP A 33 10.33 -16.67 4.92
C ASP A 33 11.19 -15.54 4.30
N ASN A 34 12.49 -15.56 4.57
CA ASN A 34 13.47 -14.56 4.10
C ASN A 34 13.10 -13.11 4.52
N SER A 35 13.50 -12.10 3.73
CA SER A 35 13.43 -10.68 4.09
C SER A 35 12.36 -9.89 3.32
N LEU A 36 11.60 -9.06 4.04
CA LEU A 36 10.70 -8.07 3.45
C LEU A 36 11.20 -6.67 3.76
N THR A 37 11.39 -5.87 2.71
CA THR A 37 11.65 -4.43 2.83
C THR A 37 10.44 -3.65 2.33
N ILE A 38 9.89 -2.80 3.19
CA ILE A 38 8.84 -1.85 2.85
C ILE A 38 9.45 -0.46 2.98
N LYS A 39 9.48 0.32 1.90
CA LYS A 39 10.08 1.65 1.93
C LYS A 39 9.23 2.71 1.24
N SER A 40 9.27 3.93 1.74
CA SER A 40 8.60 5.07 1.11
C SER A 40 7.08 4.87 0.91
N CYS A 41 6.43 4.05 1.72
CA CYS A 41 5.01 3.70 1.58
C CYS A 41 4.10 4.44 2.56
N SER A 42 2.83 4.64 2.17
CA SER A 42 1.80 5.24 3.03
C SER A 42 0.72 4.23 3.35
N PHE A 43 0.49 4.01 4.64
CA PHE A 43 -0.59 3.18 5.16
C PHE A 43 -1.66 4.09 5.77
N ILE A 44 -2.85 4.13 5.14
CA ILE A 44 -3.90 5.09 5.50
C ILE A 44 -5.26 4.38 5.60
N ASN A 45 -5.95 4.63 6.69
CA ASN A 45 -7.31 4.19 7.00
C ASN A 45 -7.49 2.69 6.79
N ASN A 46 -6.49 1.93 7.25
CA ASN A 46 -6.46 0.48 7.16
C ASN A 46 -7.05 -0.09 8.44
N THR A 47 -7.96 -1.05 8.34
CA THR A 47 -8.66 -1.58 9.52
C THR A 47 -8.35 -3.06 9.71
N ALA A 48 -8.03 -3.44 10.95
CA ALA A 48 -7.83 -4.83 11.33
C ALA A 48 -8.65 -5.16 12.60
N PRO A 49 -9.16 -6.40 12.74
CA PRO A 49 -9.84 -6.84 13.94
C PRO A 49 -8.92 -6.80 15.16
N LYS A 50 -9.52 -6.89 16.35
CA LYS A 50 -8.77 -7.06 17.60
C LYS A 50 -7.81 -8.24 17.47
N TYR A 51 -6.58 -8.09 17.97
CA TYR A 51 -5.49 -9.08 17.88
C TYR A 51 -4.88 -9.29 16.48
N SER A 52 -5.26 -8.48 15.50
CA SER A 52 -4.62 -8.44 14.18
C SER A 52 -3.70 -7.23 14.04
N CYS A 53 -2.87 -7.23 13.00
CA CYS A 53 -1.88 -6.16 12.77
C CYS A 53 -1.88 -5.59 11.35
N LEU A 54 -1.11 -4.53 11.10
CA LEU A 54 -0.89 -4.04 9.73
C LEU A 54 0.02 -5.01 8.96
N ILE A 55 1.15 -5.35 9.59
CA ILE A 55 2.20 -6.19 9.02
C ILE A 55 2.43 -7.35 9.97
N TYR A 56 2.12 -8.54 9.48
CA TYR A 56 2.42 -9.80 10.14
C TYR A 56 3.62 -10.44 9.45
N ASN A 57 4.72 -10.60 10.18
CA ASN A 57 5.87 -11.34 9.68
C ASN A 57 5.95 -12.68 10.41
N ASP A 58 5.64 -13.76 9.71
CA ASP A 58 5.78 -15.14 10.19
C ASP A 58 7.16 -15.71 9.85
N GLY A 59 7.98 -14.96 9.11
CA GLY A 59 9.35 -15.32 8.77
C GLY A 59 10.32 -15.19 9.94
N ASN A 60 11.43 -15.91 9.83
CA ASN A 60 12.52 -15.86 10.82
C ASN A 60 13.41 -14.62 10.66
N GLU A 61 13.45 -14.00 9.48
CA GLU A 61 14.27 -12.81 9.25
C GLU A 61 13.50 -11.52 9.58
N GLN A 62 14.26 -10.44 9.69
CA GLN A 62 13.74 -9.13 10.00
C GLN A 62 12.99 -8.52 8.80
N THR A 63 11.80 -7.99 9.06
CA THR A 63 11.10 -7.10 8.13
C THR A 63 11.47 -5.66 8.45
N THR A 64 11.97 -4.91 7.47
CA THR A 64 12.29 -3.48 7.63
C THR A 64 11.18 -2.61 7.05
N VAL A 65 10.72 -1.62 7.82
CA VAL A 65 9.74 -0.62 7.37
C VAL A 65 10.41 0.74 7.43
N ASP A 66 10.89 1.26 6.31
CA ASP A 66 11.70 2.48 6.24
C ASP A 66 10.96 3.64 5.57
N ASN A 67 11.10 4.86 6.08
CA ASN A 67 10.59 6.07 5.42
C ASN A 67 9.09 5.99 5.08
N CYS A 68 8.31 5.30 5.92
CA CYS A 68 6.89 5.08 5.71
C CYS A 68 6.05 6.00 6.61
N TYR A 69 4.84 6.32 6.14
CA TYR A 69 3.79 6.92 6.95
C TYR A 69 2.81 5.82 7.33
N ILE A 70 2.45 5.76 8.61
CA ILE A 70 1.48 4.79 9.11
C ILE A 70 0.50 5.55 9.99
N ASP A 71 -0.76 5.54 9.61
CA ASP A 71 -1.79 6.13 10.44
C ASP A 71 -2.13 5.24 11.64
N ASN A 72 -2.63 5.87 12.71
CA ASN A 72 -2.93 5.18 13.97
C ASN A 72 -4.23 4.35 13.90
N SER A 73 -4.64 3.89 12.72
CA SER A 73 -5.96 3.30 12.48
C SER A 73 -6.11 1.83 12.95
N ILE A 74 -5.05 1.23 13.52
CA ILE A 74 -4.93 -0.23 13.67
C ILE A 74 -4.49 -0.61 15.09
N SER A 75 -5.20 -1.58 15.69
CA SER A 75 -5.07 -2.01 17.09
C SER A 75 -3.71 -2.64 17.46
N SER A 76 -2.87 -3.00 16.49
CA SER A 76 -1.46 -3.32 16.67
C SER A 76 -0.75 -3.09 15.35
N THR A 77 0.18 -2.15 15.27
CA THR A 77 0.72 -1.76 13.96
C THR A 77 1.57 -2.88 13.36
N PHE A 78 2.33 -3.62 14.17
CA PHE A 78 3.23 -4.65 13.66
C PHE A 78 3.27 -5.88 14.56
N TYR A 79 3.59 -7.03 13.96
CA TYR A 79 3.78 -8.29 14.68
C TYR A 79 5.06 -9.01 14.22
N ARG A 80 5.83 -9.55 15.18
CA ARG A 80 7.11 -10.30 15.05
C ARG A 80 8.19 -9.66 14.16
N ASN A 81 9.35 -9.31 14.73
CA ASN A 81 10.56 -8.92 13.97
C ASN A 81 10.34 -7.87 12.86
N VAL A 82 9.36 -6.98 13.02
CA VAL A 82 9.14 -5.83 12.13
C VAL A 82 9.78 -4.61 12.78
N VAL A 83 10.73 -3.98 12.08
CA VAL A 83 11.48 -2.83 12.58
C VAL A 83 11.13 -1.60 11.75
N PRO A 84 10.33 -0.66 12.30
CA PRO A 84 10.14 0.64 11.69
C PRO A 84 11.40 1.50 11.85
N THR A 85 11.79 2.15 10.77
CA THR A 85 12.91 3.09 10.69
C THR A 85 12.46 4.34 9.95
N ASN A 86 12.93 5.51 10.40
CA ASN A 86 12.65 6.79 9.75
C ASN A 86 11.16 7.04 9.42
N THR A 87 10.24 6.82 10.37
CA THR A 87 8.82 7.12 10.16
C THR A 87 8.64 8.59 9.76
N ARG A 88 7.78 8.86 8.77
CA ARG A 88 7.57 10.22 8.24
C ARG A 88 6.12 10.67 8.33
N GLU A 89 5.92 11.97 8.20
CA GLU A 89 4.61 12.63 8.12
C GLU A 89 3.78 12.15 6.94
N LEU A 90 2.46 12.38 7.00
CA LEU A 90 1.51 11.98 5.95
C LEU A 90 1.95 12.46 4.56
N PHE A 91 2.04 11.52 3.63
CA PHE A 91 2.25 11.78 2.22
C PHE A 91 1.41 10.80 1.39
N ILE A 92 1.18 11.12 0.13
CA ILE A 92 0.54 10.21 -0.84
C ILE A 92 1.50 10.08 -2.00
N ASN A 93 1.92 8.85 -2.30
CA ASN A 93 2.71 8.58 -3.49
C ASN A 93 1.89 8.96 -4.73
N LYS A 94 2.49 9.71 -5.66
CA LYS A 94 1.83 10.02 -6.92
C LYS A 94 1.75 8.75 -7.76
N LEU A 95 0.59 8.51 -8.37
CA LEU A 95 0.50 7.49 -9.42
C LEU A 95 1.32 7.97 -10.62
N ILE A 96 2.48 7.37 -10.85
CA ILE A 96 3.38 7.71 -11.96
C ILE A 96 3.30 6.73 -13.13
N HIS A 97 2.82 5.52 -12.88
CA HIS A 97 2.72 4.46 -13.86
C HIS A 97 1.57 3.51 -13.50
N LEU A 98 0.82 3.06 -14.50
CA LEU A 98 -0.23 2.07 -14.36
C LEU A 98 -0.14 1.14 -15.58
N SER A 99 0.02 -0.15 -15.31
CA SER A 99 -0.08 -1.18 -16.33
C SER A 99 -1.03 -2.25 -15.83
N THR A 100 -1.97 -2.66 -16.67
CA THR A 100 -2.91 -3.74 -16.38
C THR A 100 -2.84 -4.77 -17.51
N GLY A 101 -2.91 -6.05 -17.17
CA GLY A 101 -2.77 -7.14 -18.15
C GLY A 101 -3.83 -7.14 -19.26
N ASN A 102 -4.95 -6.45 -19.04
CA ASN A 102 -6.05 -6.33 -19.99
C ASN A 102 -6.28 -4.89 -20.47
N CYS A 103 -5.36 -3.95 -20.19
CA CYS A 103 -5.53 -2.50 -20.41
C CYS A 103 -6.80 -1.89 -19.78
N GLN A 104 -7.51 -2.63 -18.93
CA GLN A 104 -8.67 -2.17 -18.18
C GLN A 104 -8.21 -1.76 -16.79
N ALA A 105 -8.52 -0.54 -16.40
CA ALA A 105 -8.35 -0.05 -15.05
C ALA A 105 -9.56 0.78 -14.67
N GLU A 106 -10.17 0.44 -13.53
CA GLU A 106 -11.29 1.17 -12.96
C GLU A 106 -10.82 1.87 -11.68
N PHE A 107 -11.10 3.16 -11.56
CA PHE A 107 -10.61 3.98 -10.46
C PHE A 107 -11.77 4.64 -9.71
N ALA A 108 -11.82 4.43 -8.40
CA ALA A 108 -12.61 5.26 -7.51
C ALA A 108 -11.79 6.50 -7.10
N ILE A 109 -12.26 7.71 -7.42
CA ILE A 109 -11.67 8.96 -6.92
C ILE A 109 -12.23 9.22 -5.53
N ILE A 110 -11.47 8.90 -4.48
CA ILE A 110 -11.99 8.83 -3.10
C ILE A 110 -11.90 10.18 -2.36
N ASN A 111 -11.23 11.21 -2.90
CA ASN A 111 -11.12 12.50 -2.19
C ASN A 111 -11.56 13.71 -3.03
N LYS A 112 -12.61 14.38 -2.55
CA LYS A 112 -13.41 15.39 -3.25
C LYS A 112 -13.01 16.78 -2.79
N SER A 113 -12.11 17.43 -3.53
CA SER A 113 -12.20 18.89 -3.73
C SER A 113 -12.23 19.15 -5.24
N ILE A 114 -13.43 18.93 -5.81
CA ILE A 114 -13.71 19.02 -7.24
C ILE A 114 -13.36 20.39 -7.85
N SER A 115 -13.20 21.44 -7.03
CA SER A 115 -12.86 22.79 -7.49
C SER A 115 -11.49 22.93 -8.18
N LYS A 116 -10.60 21.93 -8.09
CA LYS A 116 -9.31 21.91 -8.82
C LYS A 116 -9.23 20.85 -9.94
N VAL A 117 -10.31 20.10 -10.17
CA VAL A 117 -10.36 18.92 -11.07
C VAL A 117 -10.59 19.31 -12.54
N ASN A 118 -10.70 20.61 -12.87
CA ASN A 118 -10.80 21.08 -14.26
C ASN A 118 -9.55 20.79 -15.13
N LYS A 119 -8.44 20.31 -14.54
CA LYS A 119 -7.27 19.78 -15.27
C LYS A 119 -7.21 18.26 -15.35
N LEU A 120 -8.06 17.53 -14.62
CA LEU A 120 -8.02 16.07 -14.58
C LEU A 120 -8.69 15.45 -15.82
N SER A 121 -9.67 16.12 -16.43
CA SER A 121 -10.24 15.68 -17.71
C SER A 121 -9.19 15.69 -18.83
N LEU A 122 -8.27 16.65 -18.81
CA LEU A 122 -7.15 16.73 -19.74
C LEU A 122 -6.13 15.60 -19.48
N PHE A 123 -5.89 15.25 -18.20
CA PHE A 123 -5.00 14.16 -17.81
C PHE A 123 -5.56 12.76 -18.19
N LEU A 124 -6.88 12.56 -18.04
CA LEU A 124 -7.56 11.36 -18.53
C LEU A 124 -7.54 11.27 -20.06
N GLN A 125 -7.75 12.37 -20.77
CA GLN A 125 -7.64 12.39 -22.23
C GLN A 125 -6.23 12.05 -22.72
N THR A 126 -5.18 12.43 -21.99
CA THR A 126 -3.79 12.05 -22.31
C THR A 126 -3.47 10.58 -21.99
N LEU A 127 -4.07 9.98 -20.95
CA LEU A 127 -3.92 8.56 -20.62
C LEU A 127 -4.69 7.65 -21.60
N VAL A 128 -5.88 8.07 -22.06
CA VAL A 128 -6.62 7.39 -23.14
C VAL A 128 -5.91 7.55 -24.50
N ASN A 129 -5.04 8.55 -24.65
CA ASN A 129 -4.24 8.80 -25.86
C ASN A 129 -2.85 8.13 -25.86
N ILE A 130 -2.56 7.18 -24.96
CA ILE A 130 -1.39 6.32 -25.12
C ILE A 130 -1.64 5.46 -26.37
N ARG A 131 -1.09 5.92 -27.51
CA ARG A 131 -1.19 5.26 -28.79
C ARG A 131 -0.48 3.91 -28.70
N PHE A 132 -1.21 2.87 -29.06
CA PHE A 132 -0.67 1.57 -29.42
C PHE A 132 0.41 1.74 -30.48
N PHE A 133 1.63 1.29 -30.19
CA PHE A 133 2.56 0.89 -31.24
C PHE A 133 2.73 -0.63 -31.12
N SER A 134 2.50 -1.28 -32.25
CA SER A 134 2.51 -2.73 -32.49
C SER A 134 3.80 -3.42 -32.06
#